data_AF-A0A4Q0GR71-F1
#
_entry.id   AF-A0A4Q0GR71-F1
#
_cell.length_a   1.000
_cell.length_b   1.000
_cell.length_c   1.000
_cell.angle_alpha   90.00
_cell.angle_beta   90.00
_cell.angle_gamma   90.00
#
_symmetry.space_group_name_H-M   'P 1'
#
loop_
_entity.id
_entity.type
_entity.pdbx_description
1 polymer ?
#
loop_
_entity_poly.entity_id
_entity_poly.type
_entity_poly.pdbx_seq_one_letter_code
_entity_poly.pdbx_strand_id
1 'polypeptide(L)'
;MKKLAIATLIAAIALPLAACGGKGDDKLGSQVEAAGENRADALEATADNLEDRAEEVRDNAERQSDAIDDADVNAQAMPQAQKDALVNGSEKLR
;
A
#
# COMPACT_ATOMS: atom_id res chain seq x y z
N MET A 1 3.06 -40.50 11.77
CA MET A 1 1.81 -41.08 11.22
C MET A 1 0.53 -40.34 11.66
N LYS A 2 0.55 -39.00 11.83
CA LYS A 2 -0.64 -38.18 12.17
C LYS A 2 -0.99 -37.11 11.12
N LYS A 3 -0.15 -36.96 10.08
CA LYS A 3 -0.31 -35.93 9.04
C LYS A 3 -1.08 -36.40 7.80
N LEU A 4 -1.42 -37.69 7.72
CA LEU A 4 -2.10 -38.28 6.57
C LEU A 4 -3.64 -38.25 6.67
N ALA A 5 -4.19 -37.93 7.84
CA ALA A 5 -5.65 -37.94 8.05
C ALA A 5 -6.38 -36.66 7.61
N ILE A 6 -5.65 -35.58 7.34
CA ILE A 6 -6.25 -34.27 7.00
C ILE A 6 -6.40 -34.09 5.47
N ALA A 7 -5.60 -34.80 4.67
CA ALA A 7 -5.59 -34.67 3.21
C ALA A 7 -6.80 -35.35 2.51
N THR A 8 -7.55 -36.20 3.22
CA THR A 8 -8.63 -37.02 2.63
C THR A 8 -10.02 -36.41 2.73
N LEU A 9 -10.20 -35.32 3.50
CA LEU A 9 -11.53 -34.70 3.70
C LEU A 9 -11.93 -33.71 2.58
N ILE A 10 -10.99 -33.22 1.78
CA ILE A 10 -11.27 -32.27 0.69
C ILE A 10 -11.66 -33.00 -0.62
N ALA A 11 -11.30 -34.27 -0.77
CA ALA A 11 -11.54 -35.04 -1.99
C ALA A 11 -13.00 -35.51 -2.18
N ALA A 12 -13.84 -35.43 -1.14
CA ALA A 12 -15.19 -36.02 -1.15
C ALA A 12 -16.29 -35.09 -1.72
N ILE A 13 -15.99 -33.82 -1.99
CA ILE A 13 -16.98 -32.85 -2.52
C ILE A 13 -16.85 -32.66 -4.05
N ALA A 14 -15.85 -33.28 -4.67
CA ALA A 14 -15.56 -33.14 -6.11
C ALA A 14 -16.27 -34.18 -7.00
N LEU A 15 -17.13 -35.04 -6.43
CA LEU A 15 -17.76 -36.16 -7.16
C LEU A 15 -19.27 -36.12 -6.95
N PRO A 16 -19.98 -35.19 -7.62
CA PRO A 16 -20.79 -35.63 -8.76
C PRO A 16 -20.96 -34.57 -9.88
N LEU A 17 -19.96 -33.69 -10.13
CA LEU A 17 -20.08 -32.69 -11.22
C LEU A 17 -19.64 -33.18 -12.61
N ALA A 18 -19.08 -34.38 -12.72
CA ALA A 18 -18.67 -34.95 -14.01
C ALA A 18 -19.84 -35.45 -14.88
N ALA A 19 -21.09 -35.38 -14.40
CA ALA A 19 -22.28 -35.88 -15.10
C ALA A 19 -23.26 -34.80 -15.57
N CYS A 20 -22.92 -33.50 -15.46
CA CYS A 20 -23.74 -32.43 -16.03
C CYS A 20 -22.86 -31.31 -16.63
N GLY A 21 -22.45 -31.51 -17.90
CA GLY A 21 -22.08 -30.43 -18.83
C GLY A 21 -20.85 -29.59 -18.47
N GLY A 22 -19.67 -30.03 -18.93
CA GLY A 22 -18.46 -29.20 -18.97
C GLY A 22 -18.74 -27.83 -19.61
N LYS A 23 -18.42 -26.76 -18.86
CA LYS A 23 -18.46 -25.31 -19.19
C LYS A 23 -18.52 -24.40 -17.95
N GLY A 24 -18.60 -24.94 -16.73
CA GLY A 24 -18.73 -24.16 -15.50
C GLY A 24 -17.40 -23.70 -14.90
N ASP A 25 -16.35 -24.51 -15.03
CA ASP A 25 -15.00 -24.28 -14.50
C ASP A 25 -14.24 -23.21 -15.28
N ASP A 26 -14.30 -23.20 -16.62
CA ASP A 26 -13.69 -22.13 -17.44
C ASP A 26 -14.29 -20.74 -17.14
N LYS A 27 -15.59 -20.70 -16.83
CA LYS A 27 -16.29 -19.47 -16.41
C LYS A 27 -15.91 -19.05 -15.00
N LEU A 28 -15.59 -19.99 -14.11
CA LEU A 28 -15.13 -19.67 -12.76
C LEU A 28 -13.68 -19.16 -12.80
N GLY A 29 -12.81 -19.77 -13.60
CA GLY A 29 -11.42 -19.33 -13.77
C GLY A 29 -11.34 -17.88 -14.26
N SER A 30 -12.07 -17.55 -15.34
CA SER A 30 -12.15 -16.18 -15.86
C SER A 30 -12.75 -15.17 -14.86
N GLN A 31 -13.72 -15.57 -14.03
CA GLN A 31 -14.24 -14.71 -12.96
C GLN A 31 -13.21 -14.47 -11.85
N VAL A 32 -12.42 -15.49 -11.49
CA VAL A 32 -11.34 -15.35 -10.51
C VAL A 32 -10.24 -14.43 -11.03
N GLU A 33 -9.84 -14.61 -12.29
CA GLU A 33 -8.86 -13.74 -12.98
C GLU A 33 -9.34 -12.28 -13.00
N ALA A 34 -10.56 -12.03 -13.50
CA ALA A 34 -11.14 -10.68 -13.52
C ALA A 34 -11.25 -10.07 -12.11
N ALA A 35 -11.60 -10.86 -11.09
CA ALA A 35 -11.63 -10.37 -9.71
C ALA A 35 -10.22 -10.12 -9.15
N GLY A 36 -9.20 -10.83 -9.64
CA GLY A 36 -7.79 -10.58 -9.33
C GLY A 36 -7.33 -9.25 -9.92
N GLU A 37 -7.51 -9.06 -11.23
CA GLU A 37 -7.16 -7.85 -11.96
C GLU A 37 -7.81 -6.60 -11.35
N ASN A 38 -9.13 -6.62 -11.10
CA ASN A 38 -9.82 -5.49 -10.47
C ASN A 38 -9.25 -5.11 -9.08
N ARG A 39 -8.74 -6.09 -8.32
CA ARG A 39 -8.09 -5.82 -7.02
C ARG A 39 -6.69 -5.25 -7.23
N ALA A 40 -5.96 -5.74 -8.22
CA ALA A 40 -4.65 -5.21 -8.58
C ALA A 40 -4.75 -3.76 -9.04
N ASP A 41 -5.67 -3.44 -9.97
CA ASP A 41 -5.92 -2.08 -10.44
C ASP A 41 -6.26 -1.11 -9.29
N ALA A 42 -7.06 -1.57 -8.31
CA ALA A 42 -7.39 -0.76 -7.15
C ALA A 42 -6.18 -0.50 -6.23
N LEU A 43 -5.26 -1.47 -6.12
CA LEU A 43 -4.02 -1.31 -5.37
C LEU A 43 -3.05 -0.39 -6.10
N GLU A 44 -2.93 -0.51 -7.42
CA GLU A 44 -2.12 0.39 -8.26
C GLU A 44 -2.61 1.83 -8.15
N ALA A 45 -3.91 2.08 -8.30
CA ALA A 45 -4.48 3.42 -8.14
C ALA A 45 -4.25 4.00 -6.72
N THR A 46 -4.22 3.15 -5.69
CA THR A 46 -3.88 3.57 -4.33
C THR A 46 -2.39 3.90 -4.20
N ALA A 47 -1.53 3.12 -4.85
CA ALA A 47 -0.09 3.33 -4.83
C ALA A 47 0.28 4.64 -5.55
N ASP A 48 -0.29 4.90 -6.72
CA ASP A 48 -0.10 6.15 -7.47
C ASP A 48 -0.51 7.36 -6.61
N ASN A 49 -1.67 7.29 -5.94
CA ASN A 49 -2.09 8.37 -5.06
C ASN A 49 -1.15 8.59 -3.87
N LEU A 50 -0.53 7.52 -3.37
CA LEU A 50 0.44 7.62 -2.28
C LEU A 50 1.77 8.19 -2.78
N GLU A 51 2.19 7.86 -4.00
CA GLU A 51 3.36 8.42 -4.65
C GLU A 51 3.22 9.93 -4.85
N ASP A 52 2.08 10.39 -5.40
CA ASP A 52 1.77 11.82 -5.56
C ASP A 52 1.86 12.58 -4.22
N ARG A 53 1.28 12.01 -3.16
CA ARG A 53 1.35 12.61 -1.81
C ARG A 53 2.77 12.65 -1.27
N ALA A 54 3.56 11.61 -1.55
CA ALA A 54 4.94 11.57 -1.12
C ALA A 54 5.80 12.61 -1.87
N GLU A 55 5.54 12.85 -3.15
CA GLU A 55 6.13 13.95 -3.91
C GLU A 55 5.77 15.30 -3.32
N GLU A 56 4.48 15.55 -3.03
CA GLU A 56 4.07 16.81 -2.40
C GLU A 56 4.77 17.06 -1.05
N VAL A 57 4.97 16.01 -0.23
CA VAL A 57 5.72 16.13 1.02
C VAL A 57 7.19 16.50 0.75
N ARG A 58 7.83 15.88 -0.26
CA ARG A 58 9.22 16.19 -0.64
C ARG A 58 9.36 17.63 -1.14
N ASP A 59 8.47 18.06 -2.04
CA ASP A 59 8.47 19.41 -2.59
C ASP A 59 8.26 20.48 -1.50
N ASN A 60 7.37 20.21 -0.54
CA ASN A 60 7.17 21.10 0.60
C ASN A 60 8.42 21.19 1.49
N ALA A 61 9.10 20.06 1.73
CA ALA A 61 10.33 20.03 2.51
C ALA A 61 11.48 20.76 1.80
N GLU A 62 11.61 20.61 0.47
CA GLU A 62 12.58 21.35 -0.35
C GLU A 62 12.33 22.85 -0.27
N ARG A 63 11.08 23.30 -0.51
CA ARG A 63 10.71 24.72 -0.36
C ARG A 63 11.02 25.28 1.03
N GLN A 64 10.78 24.51 2.09
CA GLN A 64 11.09 24.93 3.45
C GLN A 64 12.60 25.01 3.68
N SER A 65 13.38 24.08 3.14
CA SER A 65 14.83 24.08 3.20
C SER A 65 15.40 25.32 2.49
N ASP A 66 14.95 25.59 1.27
CA ASP A 66 15.38 26.76 0.49
C ASP A 66 15.05 28.06 1.23
N ALA A 67 13.86 28.18 1.82
CA ALA A 67 13.48 29.35 2.60
C ALA A 67 14.35 29.55 3.86
N ILE A 68 14.87 28.48 4.47
CA ILE A 68 15.80 28.56 5.60
C ILE A 68 17.17 29.05 5.14
N ASP A 69 17.65 28.57 4.00
CA ASP A 69 18.92 29.00 3.39
C ASP A 69 18.85 30.47 2.95
N ASP A 70 17.79 30.85 2.22
CA ASP A 70 17.54 32.22 1.76
C ASP A 70 17.42 33.23 2.92
N ALA A 71 16.88 32.79 4.06
CA ALA A 71 16.76 33.61 5.27
C ALA A 71 18.07 33.73 6.07
N ASP A 72 19.16 33.09 5.63
CA ASP A 72 20.47 33.05 6.31
C ASP A 72 20.33 32.76 7.81
N VAL A 73 19.50 31.75 8.14
CA VAL A 73 19.18 31.42 9.52
C VAL A 73 20.45 30.95 10.23
N ASN A 74 20.87 31.67 11.27
CA ASN A 74 21.98 31.25 12.12
C ASN A 74 21.59 30.07 13.01
N ALA A 75 21.61 28.87 12.43
CA ALA A 75 21.31 27.63 13.13
C ALA A 75 22.25 27.38 14.31
N GLN A 76 23.48 27.91 14.32
CA GLN A 76 24.42 27.71 15.44
C GLN A 76 23.96 28.44 16.71
N ALA A 77 23.29 29.59 16.56
CA ALA A 77 22.73 30.37 17.66
C ALA A 77 21.36 29.89 18.12
N MET A 78 20.71 28.97 17.39
CA MET A 78 19.38 28.48 17.72
C MET A 78 19.39 27.42 18.84
N PRO A 79 18.48 27.50 19.83
CA PRO A 79 18.22 26.42 20.76
C PRO A 79 17.77 25.15 20.04
N GLN A 80 18.13 23.98 20.59
CA GLN A 80 17.80 22.69 19.96
C GLN A 80 16.29 22.51 19.73
N ALA A 81 15.47 22.92 20.69
CA ALA A 81 14.01 22.85 20.57
C ALA A 81 13.47 23.63 19.35
N GLN A 82 14.12 24.73 18.96
CA GLN A 82 13.72 25.53 17.80
C GLN A 82 14.16 24.87 16.49
N LYS A 83 15.33 24.23 16.47
CA LYS A 83 15.77 23.40 15.33
C LYS A 83 14.82 22.23 15.11
N ASP A 84 14.45 21.55 16.18
CA ASP A 84 13.53 20.41 16.13
C ASP A 84 12.15 20.84 15.63
N ALA A 85 11.69 22.05 15.96
CA ALA A 85 10.44 22.60 15.44
C ALA A 85 10.49 22.89 13.94
N LEU A 86 11.65 23.30 13.40
CA LEU A 86 11.84 23.48 11.96
C LEU A 86 11.86 22.14 11.22
N VAL A 87 12.62 21.16 11.74
CA VAL A 87 12.79 19.85 11.10
C VAL A 87 11.51 19.00 11.13
N ASN A 88 10.80 18.99 12.26
CA ASN A 88 9.62 18.14 12.43
C ASN A 88 8.31 18.83 12.00
N GLY A 89 8.38 20.07 11.51
CA GLY A 89 7.22 20.89 11.24
C GLY A 89 6.51 21.39 12.52
N SER A 90 5.69 22.43 12.37
CA SER A 90 5.03 23.12 13.48
C SER A 90 3.89 22.34 14.16
N GLU A 91 3.73 21.03 13.90
CA GLU A 91 2.67 20.24 14.56
C GLU A 91 2.82 20.20 16.08
N LYS A 92 4.04 20.37 16.60
CA LYS A 92 4.29 20.50 18.06
C LYS A 92 3.95 21.86 18.67
N LEU A 93 3.52 22.84 17.87
CA LEU A 93 3.14 24.18 18.33
C LEU A 93 1.63 24.49 18.22
N ARG A 94 0.82 23.47 17.85
CA ARG A 94 -0.65 23.55 17.87
C ARG A 94 -1.23 22.92 19.13
#